data_AF-A0A820SG03-F1
#
_entry.id   AF-A0A820SG03-F1
#
_cell.length_a   1.000
_cell.length_b   1.000
_cell.length_c   1.000
_cell.angle_alpha   90.00
_cell.angle_beta   90.00
_cell.angle_gamma   90.00
#
_symmetry.space_group_name_H-M   'P 1'
#
loop_
_entity.id
_entity.type
_entity.pdbx_description
1 polymer ?
#
loop_
_entity_poly.entity_id
_entity_poly.type
_entity_poly.pdbx_seq_one_letter_code
_entity_poly.pdbx_strand_id
1 'polypeptide(L)' 'MSKFVNKKIHVISSGIGNIYITAIDEINITLSGIGTIYYSGPLKEHINTGLGSILEIPNVLSSNDQ' A
#
# COMPACT_ATOMS: atom_id res chain seq x y z
N MET A 1 10.81 19.06 -7.78
CA MET A 1 10.31 18.16 -6.72
C MET A 1 10.09 16.80 -7.33
N SER A 2 10.95 15.82 -7.07
CA SER A 2 10.85 14.50 -7.71
C SER A 2 9.84 13.64 -6.94
N LYS A 3 8.67 13.37 -7.55
CA LYS A 3 7.65 12.50 -6.96
C LYS A 3 8.10 11.05 -7.19
N PHE A 4 8.46 10.35 -6.12
CA PHE A 4 8.90 8.95 -6.22
C PHE A 4 7.66 8.06 -6.35
N VAL A 5 7.26 7.78 -7.59
CA VAL A 5 6.16 6.87 -7.88
C VAL A 5 6.74 5.51 -8.20
N ASN A 6 6.55 4.55 -7.32
CA ASN A 6 7.03 3.20 -7.52
C ASN A 6 6.16 2.49 -8.57
N LYS A 7 6.80 1.78 -9.51
CA LYS A 7 6.06 0.92 -10.44
C LYS A 7 5.44 -0.27 -9.70
N LYS A 8 6.26 -0.95 -8.91
CA LYS A 8 5.86 -2.14 -8.16
C LYS A 8 6.30 -2.03 -6.70
N ILE A 9 5.46 -2.48 -5.77
CA ILE A 9 5.76 -2.52 -4.35
C ILE A 9 5.43 -3.91 -3.79
N HIS A 10 6.32 -4.44 -2.95
CA HIS A 10 6.06 -5.58 -2.08
C HIS A 10 6.24 -5.14 -0.62
N VAL A 11 5.18 -5.26 0.20
CA VAL A 11 5.19 -4.91 1.62
C VAL A 11 5.09 -6.16 2.48
N ILE A 12 5.93 -6.25 3.52
CA ILE A 12 5.83 -7.25 4.58
C ILE A 12 5.81 -6.50 5.92
N SER A 13 4.74 -6.66 6.69
CA SER A 13 4.58 -6.02 8.01
C SER A 13 4.20 -7.05 9.07
N SER A 14 5.10 -7.25 10.04
CA SER A 14 4.93 -8.20 11.16
C SER A 14 4.97 -7.54 12.54
N GLY A 15 5.10 -6.22 12.59
CA GLY A 15 5.20 -5.43 13.83
C GLY A 15 3.91 -4.71 14.18
N ILE A 16 4.03 -3.66 14.98
CA ILE A 16 2.94 -2.73 15.27
C ILE A 16 3.19 -1.44 14.49
N GLY A 17 2.26 -1.03 13.63
CA GLY A 17 2.39 0.24 12.93
C GLY A 17 1.49 0.40 11.71
N ASN A 18 1.50 1.62 11.18
CA ASN A 18 0.77 1.97 9.97
C ASN A 18 1.74 2.21 8.81
N ILE A 19 1.39 1.75 7.62
CA ILE A 19 2.20 1.89 6.40
C ILE A 19 1.35 2.54 5.32
N TYR A 20 1.91 3.52 4.61
CA TYR A 20 1.28 4.17 3.46
C TYR A 20 2.09 3.85 2.21
N ILE A 21 1.44 3.28 1.19
CA ILE A 21 2.10 2.91 -0.07
C ILE A 21 1.32 3.40 -1.28
N THR A 22 2.05 3.69 -2.35
CA THR A 22 1.46 4.03 -3.64
C THR A 22 2.29 3.42 -4.76
N ALA A 23 1.64 2.69 -5.67
CA ALA A 23 2.27 2.13 -6.85
C ALA A 23 1.38 2.28 -8.09
N ILE A 24 1.99 2.33 -9.28
CA ILE A 24 1.24 2.48 -10.54
C ILE A 24 0.93 1.15 -11.25
N ASP A 25 1.77 0.13 -11.08
CA ASP A 25 1.62 -1.13 -11.82
C ASP A 25 1.19 -2.28 -10.91
N GLU A 26 1.80 -2.42 -9.72
CA GLU A 26 1.61 -3.63 -8.89
C GLU A 26 1.87 -3.40 -7.40
N ILE A 27 0.98 -3.92 -6.56
CA ILE A 27 1.13 -3.98 -5.10
C ILE A 27 0.91 -5.42 -4.63
N ASN A 28 1.84 -5.93 -3.81
CA ASN A 28 1.71 -7.19 -3.08
C ASN A 28 1.91 -6.93 -1.59
N ILE A 29 1.04 -7.47 -0.73
CA ILE A 29 1.03 -7.17 0.71
C ILE A 29 1.00 -8.46 1.55
N THR A 30 1.91 -8.57 2.51
CA THR A 30 1.85 -9.55 3.61
C THR A 30 1.76 -8.81 4.93
N LEU A 31 0.65 -8.98 5.67
CA LEU A 31 0.42 -8.41 6.99
C LEU A 31 0.23 -9.53 8.01
N SER A 32 1.16 -9.64 8.96
CA SER A 32 1.08 -10.58 10.10
C SER A 32 1.11 -9.87 11.46
N GLY A 33 1.31 -8.55 11.47
CA GLY A 33 1.34 -7.72 12.67
C GLY A 33 0.01 -7.09 13.06
N ILE A 34 0.09 -5.97 13.78
CA ILE A 34 -1.03 -5.15 14.23
C ILE A 34 -0.90 -3.76 13.58
N GLY A 35 -2.00 -3.19 13.11
CA GLY A 35 -2.04 -1.86 12.50
C GLY A 35 -2.56 -1.90 11.07
N THR A 36 -2.37 -0.81 10.33
CA THR A 36 -3.07 -0.62 9.05
C THR A 36 -2.12 -0.34 7.90
N ILE A 37 -2.28 -1.08 6.81
CA ILE A 37 -1.63 -0.78 5.53
C ILE A 37 -2.63 -0.02 4.66
N TYR A 38 -2.35 1.25 4.43
CA TYR A 38 -3.07 2.10 3.49
C TYR A 38 -2.37 2.03 2.14
N TYR A 39 -3.08 1.62 1.10
CA TYR A 39 -2.51 1.48 -0.23
C TYR A 39 -3.29 2.25 -1.29
N SER A 40 -2.57 2.68 -2.33
CA SER A 40 -3.18 3.25 -3.53
C SER A 40 -2.51 2.71 -4.79
N GLY A 41 -3.29 2.14 -5.69
CA GLY A 41 -2.79 1.48 -6.90
C GLY A 41 -3.26 0.03 -7.04
N PRO A 42 -2.82 -0.67 -8.11
CA PRO A 42 -3.31 -2.01 -8.42
C PRO A 42 -2.84 -3.05 -7.39
N LEU A 43 -3.74 -3.54 -6.53
CA LEU A 43 -3.46 -4.64 -5.60
C LEU A 43 -3.60 -5.98 -6.32
N LYS A 44 -2.52 -6.74 -6.40
CA LYS A 44 -2.49 -8.04 -7.09
C LYS A 44 -2.68 -9.21 -6.14
N GLU A 45 -1.99 -9.18 -5.01
CA GLU A 45 -2.08 -10.21 -3.97
C GLU A 45 -2.02 -9.57 -2.59
N HIS A 46 -2.79 -10.13 -1.66
CA HIS A 46 -2.64 -9.81 -0.25
C HIS A 46 -2.86 -11.03 0.64
N ILE A 47 -2.08 -11.10 1.71
CA ILE A 47 -2.22 -12.07 2.80
C ILE A 47 -2.31 -11.28 4.10
N ASN A 48 -3.36 -11.53 4.88
CA ASN A 48 -3.50 -10.98 6.22
C ASN A 48 -3.71 -12.11 7.23
N THR A 49 -2.71 -12.35 8.07
CA THR A 49 -2.77 -13.32 9.17
C THR A 49 -2.66 -12.62 10.54
N GLY A 50 -2.56 -11.29 10.55
CA GLY A 50 -2.43 -10.49 11.76
C GLY A 50 -3.79 -10.00 12.29
N LEU A 51 -3.73 -9.06 13.23
CA LEU A 51 -4.92 -8.34 13.74
C LEU A 51 -5.08 -6.95 13.09
N GLY A 52 -4.32 -6.71 12.03
CA GLY A 52 -4.33 -5.44 11.29
C GLY A 52 -5.31 -5.43 10.12
N SER A 53 -5.37 -4.28 9.44
CA SER A 53 -6.25 -4.03 8.30
C SER A 53 -5.47 -3.61 7.06
N ILE A 54 -5.99 -3.94 5.88
CA ILE A 54 -5.46 -3.48 4.60
C ILE A 54 -6.57 -2.64 3.96
N LEU A 55 -6.32 -1.34 3.78
CA LEU A 55 -7.33 -0.38 3.34
C LEU A 55 -6.87 0.34 2.07
N GLU A 56 -7.71 0.32 1.05
CA GLU A 56 -7.50 1.13 -0.15
C GLU A 56 -7.82 2.60 0.15
N ILE A 57 -6.96 3.50 -0.31
CA ILE A 57 -7.19 4.95 -0.26
C ILE A 57 -7.20 5.55 -1.67
N PRO A 58 -8.02 6.60 -1.91
CA PRO A 58 -8.11 7.25 -3.20
C PRO A 58 -6.73 7.64 -3.73
N ASN A 59 -6.53 7.41 -5.02
CA ASN A 59 -5.26 7.75 -5.66
C ASN A 59 -5.12 9.27 -5.79
N VAL A 60 -4.44 9.87 -4.83
CA VAL A 60 -4.06 11.29 -4.83
C VAL A 60 -3.00 11.63 -5.89
N LEU A 61 -2.60 10.68 -6.74
CA LEU A 61 -1.76 10.97 -7.91
C LEU A 61 -2.55 11.40 -9.14
N SER A 62 -3.86 11.13 -9.25
CA SER A 62 -4.65 11.41 -10.46
C SER A 62 -5.26 12.83 -10.53
N SER A 63 -5.02 13.68 -9.54
CA SER A 63 -5.71 14.98 -9.41
C SER A 63 -4.94 16.20 -9.96
N ASN A 64 -3.76 16.03 -10.57
CA ASN A 64 -2.92 17.15 -11.01
C ASN A 64 -2.62 17.21 -12.52
N ASP A 65 -3.34 16.44 -13.35
CA ASP A 65 -3.24 16.50 -14.82
C ASP A 65 -4.48 17.15 -15.46
N GLN A 66 -4.96 18.28 -14.90
CA GLN A 66 -5.89 19.20 -15.57
C GLN A 66 -5.42 20.64 -15.46
#